data_AF-A0A765X9Y2-F1
#
_entry.id   AF-A0A765X9Y2-F1
#
_cell.length_a   1.000
_cell.length_b   1.000
_cell.length_c   1.000
_cell.angle_alpha   90.00
_cell.angle_beta   90.00
_cell.angle_gamma   90.00
#
_symmetry.space_group_name_H-M   'P 1'
#
loop_
_entity.id
_entity.type
_entity.pdbx_description
1 polymer ?
#
loop_
_entity_poly.entity_id
_entity_poly.type
_entity_poly.pdbx_seq_one_letter_code
_entity_poly.pdbx_strand_id
1 'polypeptide(L)'
;QIELTPGYFQITATPHLAVYDPTVQFEFWFSEKRIADIRQVETSARYLGTGMYWIAASINIKPGHDYYFYIRSVNTVGKSAFVEAVGQASDDAEGYLDFFKGQITESHLGKELLEKVELTEDNASRLEEFSKEWQDANDKWNAMWGVKIEQTKDGKHYVAGIGLSMEDTEEGKLSQFLVAANRIAFIDPANGNETPMFVAQGNQIFMNDVFLKRLTAPTITSGGNP
;
A
#
# COMPACT_ATOMS: atom_id res chain seq x y z
N GLN A 1 13.17 16.00 20.38
CA GLN A 1 13.62 14.74 19.75
C GLN A 1 12.67 14.41 18.61
N ILE A 2 13.11 13.73 17.55
CA ILE A 2 12.20 13.24 16.50
C ILE A 2 12.18 11.72 16.60
N GLU A 3 10.99 11.16 16.72
CA GLU A 3 10.74 9.73 16.61
C GLU A 3 10.37 9.41 15.17
N LEU A 4 10.99 8.37 14.60
CA LEU A 4 10.64 7.87 13.28
C LEU A 4 10.08 6.46 13.44
N THR A 5 8.84 6.27 12.99
CA THR A 5 8.18 4.97 12.97
C THR A 5 8.21 4.44 11.52
N PRO A 6 8.98 3.38 11.24
CA PRO A 6 9.05 2.81 9.90
C PRO A 6 7.76 2.07 9.55
N GLY A 7 7.30 2.25 8.32
CA GLY A 7 6.32 1.43 7.62
C GLY A 7 6.95 0.82 6.38
N TYR A 8 6.22 -0.08 5.70
CA TYR A 8 6.78 -0.79 4.54
C TYR A 8 7.00 0.11 3.31
N PHE A 9 6.11 1.09 3.08
CA PHE A 9 6.24 2.13 2.01
C PHE A 9 6.15 3.56 2.54
N GLN A 10 6.33 3.71 3.84
CA GLN A 10 6.17 4.99 4.50
C GLN A 10 7.06 5.11 5.71
N ILE A 11 7.33 6.34 6.13
CA ILE A 11 7.97 6.62 7.42
C ILE A 11 7.14 7.73 8.07
N THR A 12 6.72 7.50 9.30
CA THR A 12 6.03 8.50 10.12
C THR A 12 7.05 9.24 10.97
N ALA A 13 7.08 10.56 10.89
CA ALA A 13 7.91 11.40 11.74
C ALA A 13 7.08 12.12 12.79
N THR A 14 7.43 11.91 14.06
CA THR A 14 6.75 12.48 15.23
C THR A 14 7.74 13.30 16.07
N PRO A 15 7.67 14.64 16.04
CA PRO A 15 8.49 15.49 16.88
C PRO A 15 7.98 15.52 18.32
N HIS A 16 8.90 15.44 19.27
CA HIS A 16 8.65 15.52 20.70
C HIS A 16 9.34 16.75 21.30
N LEU A 17 8.57 17.58 22.00
CA LEU A 17 9.08 18.71 22.77
C LEU A 17 9.65 18.24 24.10
N ALA A 18 10.74 18.88 24.54
CA ALA A 18 11.26 18.66 25.89
C ALA A 18 10.34 19.22 26.98
N VAL A 19 9.57 20.27 26.66
CA VAL A 19 8.56 20.88 27.51
C VAL A 19 7.31 21.08 26.67
N TYR A 20 6.16 20.62 27.16
CA TYR A 20 4.89 20.74 26.45
C TYR A 20 4.53 22.22 26.25
N ASP A 21 4.30 22.61 24.99
CA ASP A 21 3.77 23.92 24.62
C ASP A 21 2.67 23.71 23.55
N PRO A 22 1.40 23.98 23.87
CA PRO A 22 0.28 23.74 22.95
C PRO A 22 0.23 24.74 21.78
N THR A 23 1.02 25.81 21.84
CA THR A 23 1.09 26.83 20.78
C THR A 23 2.08 26.50 19.68
N VAL A 24 2.92 25.48 19.91
CA VAL A 24 3.92 25.03 18.95
C VAL A 24 3.29 24.11 17.91
N GLN A 25 3.54 24.43 16.65
CA GLN A 25 3.31 23.56 15.50
C GLN A 25 4.66 23.14 14.90
N PHE A 26 4.68 22.08 14.10
CA PHE A 26 5.89 21.69 13.38
C PHE A 26 5.68 21.81 11.88
N GLU A 27 6.70 22.30 11.18
CA GLU A 27 6.78 22.26 9.73
C GLU A 27 7.73 21.15 9.31
N PHE A 28 7.36 20.38 8.28
CA PHE A 28 8.04 19.15 7.87
C PHE A 28 8.53 19.21 6.43
N TRP A 29 9.76 18.78 6.22
CA TRP A 29 10.38 18.59 4.90
C TRP A 29 10.96 17.19 4.78
N PHE A 30 10.98 16.70 3.55
CA PHE A 30 11.45 15.37 3.19
C PHE A 30 12.40 15.42 2.00
N SER A 31 13.47 14.62 2.06
CA SER A 31 14.40 14.43 0.95
C SER A 31 14.89 12.98 0.88
N GLU A 32 15.01 12.46 -0.33
CA GLU A 32 15.64 11.16 -0.62
C GLU A 32 17.17 11.22 -0.51
N LYS A 33 17.76 12.42 -0.47
CA LYS A 33 19.20 12.64 -0.32
C LYS A 33 19.49 13.58 0.82
N ARG A 34 20.59 13.34 1.53
CA ARG A 34 21.04 14.23 2.58
C ARG A 34 21.37 15.62 2.02
N ILE A 35 20.96 16.65 2.73
CA ILE A 35 21.25 18.05 2.43
C ILE A 35 22.36 18.48 3.38
N ALA A 36 23.55 18.77 2.85
CA ALA A 36 24.71 19.12 3.66
C ALA A 36 24.57 20.49 4.36
N ASP A 37 23.97 21.47 3.69
CA ASP A 37 23.68 22.79 4.28
C ASP A 37 22.21 22.90 4.65
N ILE A 38 21.93 22.90 5.95
CA ILE A 38 20.58 22.98 6.51
C ILE A 38 19.79 24.23 6.06
N ARG A 39 20.47 25.27 5.60
CA ARG A 39 19.84 26.49 5.07
C ARG A 39 19.20 26.28 3.71
N GLN A 40 19.55 25.21 3.00
CA GLN A 40 19.01 24.86 1.69
C GLN A 40 17.80 23.92 1.79
N VAL A 41 17.36 23.55 3.01
CA VAL A 41 16.22 22.63 3.21
C VAL A 41 14.97 23.15 2.51
N GLU A 42 14.64 24.43 2.66
CA GLU A 42 13.40 24.99 2.10
C GLU A 42 13.38 25.00 0.56
N THR A 43 14.55 24.99 -0.09
CA THR A 43 14.67 25.01 -1.56
C THR A 43 14.95 23.64 -2.16
N SER A 44 15.50 22.71 -1.38
CA SER A 44 16.03 21.43 -1.88
C SER A 44 15.24 20.22 -1.39
N ALA A 45 14.51 20.34 -0.27
CA ALA A 45 13.62 19.29 0.22
C ALA A 45 12.17 19.57 -0.14
N ARG A 46 11.39 18.50 -0.27
CA ARG A 46 9.94 18.59 -0.49
C ARG A 46 9.25 18.98 0.81
N TYR A 47 8.52 20.10 0.81
CA TYR A 47 7.65 20.47 1.92
C TYR A 47 6.46 19.49 2.02
N LEU A 48 6.24 18.91 3.21
CA LEU A 48 5.14 17.99 3.47
C LEU A 48 3.91 18.72 4.05
N GLY A 49 4.15 19.73 4.90
CA GLY A 49 3.10 20.50 5.54
C GLY A 49 3.42 20.85 6.99
N THR A 50 2.40 21.37 7.69
CA THR A 50 2.41 21.61 9.13
C THR A 50 1.57 20.57 9.87
N GLY A 51 1.99 20.16 11.06
CA GLY A 51 1.22 19.26 11.91
C GLY A 51 1.94 18.85 13.18
N MET A 52 1.39 17.86 13.88
CA MET A 52 2.03 17.23 15.04
C MET A 52 2.83 15.98 14.64
N TYR A 53 2.56 15.43 13.45
CA TYR A 53 3.31 14.36 12.82
C TYR A 53 3.10 14.49 11.30
N TRP A 54 3.94 13.80 10.52
CA TRP A 54 3.72 13.62 9.09
C TRP A 54 4.14 12.23 8.64
N ILE A 55 3.45 11.72 7.63
CA ILE A 55 3.76 10.46 6.97
C ILE A 55 4.34 10.79 5.60
N ALA A 56 5.61 10.42 5.37
CA ALA A 56 6.14 10.38 4.01
C ALA A 56 5.84 9.00 3.44
N ALA A 57 4.94 8.90 2.46
CA ALA A 57 4.62 7.67 1.74
C ALA A 57 4.88 7.86 0.25
N SER A 58 5.50 6.89 -0.41
CA SER A 58 5.78 6.89 -1.85
C SER A 58 6.22 5.50 -2.31
N ILE A 59 5.98 5.18 -3.59
CA ILE A 59 6.57 3.99 -4.24
C ILE A 59 8.10 4.02 -4.26
N ASN A 60 8.70 5.21 -4.11
CA ASN A 60 10.15 5.40 -4.07
C ASN A 60 10.73 5.21 -2.67
N ILE A 61 9.90 5.08 -1.62
CA ILE A 61 10.34 4.77 -0.26
C ILE A 61 10.48 3.25 -0.19
N LYS A 62 11.73 2.78 -0.18
CA LYS A 62 12.11 1.37 -0.25
C LYS A 62 12.92 0.99 0.99
N PRO A 63 12.84 -0.28 1.43
CA PRO A 63 13.69 -0.79 2.50
C PRO A 63 15.18 -0.69 2.14
N GLY A 64 16.04 -0.51 3.16
CA GLY A 64 17.50 -0.43 2.98
C GLY A 64 18.03 0.90 2.43
N HIS A 65 17.17 1.92 2.29
CA HIS A 65 17.54 3.26 1.87
C HIS A 65 17.31 4.30 2.98
N ASP A 66 18.26 5.22 3.13
CA ASP A 66 18.13 6.36 4.05
C ASP A 66 17.24 7.44 3.46
N TYR A 67 16.28 7.89 4.26
CA TYR A 67 15.43 9.04 3.96
C TYR A 67 15.57 10.10 5.06
N TYR A 68 15.58 11.36 4.62
CA TYR A 68 15.94 12.49 5.47
C TYR A 68 14.72 13.37 5.73
N PHE A 69 14.39 13.55 7.00
CA PHE A 69 13.38 14.48 7.48
C PHE A 69 14.06 15.70 8.08
N TYR A 70 13.58 16.88 7.70
CA TYR A 70 14.00 18.14 8.31
C TYR A 70 12.78 18.82 8.91
N ILE A 71 12.82 19.04 10.22
CA ILE A 71 11.67 19.51 10.98
C ILE A 71 12.06 20.71 11.82
N ARG A 72 11.19 21.70 11.90
CA ARG A 72 11.35 22.82 12.83
C ARG A 72 10.03 23.15 13.51
N SER A 73 10.11 23.64 14.74
CA SER A 73 8.96 24.17 15.45
C SER A 73 8.66 25.61 15.02
N VAL A 74 7.39 25.97 15.02
CA VAL A 74 6.87 27.30 14.72
C VAL A 74 5.86 27.68 15.78
N ASN A 75 6.00 28.89 16.33
CA ASN A 75 5.01 29.51 17.22
C ASN A 75 4.86 31.00 16.89
N THR A 76 4.15 31.75 17.73
CA THR A 76 3.93 33.20 17.55
C THR A 76 5.20 34.03 17.66
N VAL A 77 6.26 33.52 18.29
CA VAL A 77 7.55 34.20 18.47
C VAL A 77 8.45 33.99 17.25
N GLY A 78 8.37 32.83 16.60
CA GLY A 78 9.12 32.57 15.38
C GLY A 78 9.31 31.09 15.09
N LYS A 79 10.32 30.80 14.26
CA LYS A 79 10.68 29.44 13.84
C LYS A 79 12.01 29.01 14.46
N SER A 80 12.12 27.76 14.88
CA SER A 80 13.39 27.20 15.34
C SER A 80 14.35 26.93 14.17
N ALA A 81 15.60 26.60 14.50
CA ALA A 81 16.46 25.89 13.58
C ALA A 81 15.84 24.54 13.18
N PHE A 82 16.22 24.05 12.01
CA PHE A 82 15.89 22.71 11.57
C PHE A 82 16.63 21.65 12.38
N VAL A 83 15.97 20.53 12.60
CA VAL A 83 16.52 19.30 13.12
C VAL A 83 16.41 18.24 12.03
N GLU A 84 17.52 17.56 11.74
CA GLU A 84 17.60 16.42 10.83
C GLU A 84 17.24 15.12 11.59
N ALA A 85 16.43 14.27 10.96
CA ALA A 85 16.24 12.89 11.38
C ALA A 85 16.36 11.98 10.16
N VAL A 86 17.03 10.84 10.33
CA VAL A 86 17.28 9.87 9.27
C VAL A 86 16.54 8.59 9.63
N GLY A 87 15.71 8.10 8.71
CA GLY A 87 14.97 6.85 8.89
C GLY A 87 14.97 6.02 7.62
N GLN A 88 14.72 4.73 7.79
CA GLN A 88 14.55 3.79 6.70
C GLN A 88 13.13 3.24 6.74
N ALA A 89 12.61 2.82 5.59
CA ALA A 89 11.41 2.00 5.56
C ALA A 89 11.70 0.64 6.20
N SER A 90 10.67 -0.01 6.74
CA SER A 90 10.85 -1.35 7.32
C SER A 90 11.20 -2.36 6.24
N ASP A 91 12.21 -3.18 6.49
CA ASP A 91 12.57 -4.35 5.68
C ASP A 91 11.87 -5.64 6.16
N ASP A 92 11.11 -5.57 7.25
CA ASP A 92 10.36 -6.69 7.84
C ASP A 92 9.04 -6.97 7.09
N ALA A 93 9.17 -7.41 5.85
CA ALA A 93 8.03 -7.76 5.02
C ALA A 93 7.19 -8.90 5.61
N GLU A 94 7.86 -9.87 6.24
CA GLU A 94 7.24 -11.05 6.83
C GLU A 94 6.34 -10.65 8.01
N GLY A 95 6.82 -9.79 8.91
CA GLY A 95 6.03 -9.26 10.02
C GLY A 95 4.82 -8.44 9.56
N TYR A 96 4.95 -7.65 8.49
CA TYR A 96 3.78 -6.95 7.92
C TYR A 96 2.76 -7.91 7.30
N LEU A 97 3.22 -8.96 6.61
CA LEU A 97 2.35 -9.96 6.02
C LEU A 97 1.57 -10.73 7.10
N ASP A 98 2.26 -11.12 8.19
CA ASP A 98 1.64 -11.79 9.34
C ASP A 98 0.66 -10.86 10.09
N PHE A 99 1.01 -9.58 10.25
CA PHE A 99 0.10 -8.57 10.79
C PHE A 99 -1.19 -8.43 9.96
N PHE A 100 -1.08 -8.26 8.63
CA PHE A 100 -2.24 -8.12 7.76
C PHE A 100 -3.07 -9.40 7.70
N LYS A 101 -2.43 -10.57 7.75
CA LYS A 101 -3.11 -11.86 7.89
C LYS A 101 -3.97 -11.87 9.14
N GLY A 102 -3.39 -11.59 10.30
CA GLY A 102 -4.13 -11.50 11.57
C GLY A 102 -5.30 -10.52 11.50
N GLN A 103 -5.09 -9.32 10.96
CA GLN A 103 -6.17 -8.33 10.82
C GLN A 103 -7.26 -8.77 9.84
N ILE A 104 -6.94 -9.39 8.70
CA ILE A 104 -7.97 -9.81 7.73
C ILE A 104 -8.82 -10.96 8.32
N THR A 105 -8.21 -11.94 8.96
CA THR A 105 -8.92 -13.09 9.53
C THR A 105 -9.63 -12.78 10.85
N GLU A 106 -9.06 -11.90 11.69
CA GLU A 106 -9.61 -11.60 13.03
C GLU A 106 -10.52 -10.36 13.06
N SER A 107 -10.45 -9.47 12.07
CA SER A 107 -11.26 -8.25 12.05
C SER A 107 -12.74 -8.51 11.86
N HIS A 108 -13.54 -7.51 12.25
CA HIS A 108 -14.98 -7.48 11.99
C HIS A 108 -15.29 -7.57 10.49
N LEU A 109 -14.37 -7.16 9.60
CA LEU A 109 -14.55 -7.31 8.15
C LEU A 109 -14.57 -8.78 7.74
N GLY A 110 -13.63 -9.60 8.23
CA GLY A 110 -13.60 -11.04 7.98
C GLY A 110 -14.88 -11.70 8.48
N LYS A 111 -15.28 -11.40 9.73
CA LYS A 111 -16.51 -11.93 10.33
C LYS A 111 -17.80 -11.48 9.63
N GLU A 112 -17.94 -10.20 9.28
CA GLU A 112 -19.12 -9.67 8.58
C GLU A 112 -19.25 -10.19 7.14
N LEU A 113 -18.13 -10.39 6.45
CA LEU A 113 -18.12 -11.04 5.13
C LEU A 113 -18.61 -12.49 5.24
N LEU A 114 -18.18 -13.22 6.28
CA LEU A 114 -18.58 -14.60 6.54
C LEU A 114 -20.08 -14.71 6.89
N GLU A 115 -20.58 -13.90 7.82
CA GLU A 115 -21.99 -13.92 8.23
C GLU A 115 -22.94 -13.60 7.06
N LYS A 116 -22.61 -12.61 6.21
CA LYS A 116 -23.44 -12.28 5.03
C LYS A 116 -23.47 -13.40 3.99
N VAL A 117 -22.44 -14.24 3.95
CA VAL A 117 -22.33 -15.37 3.03
C VAL A 117 -23.14 -16.57 3.54
N GLU A 118 -23.03 -16.90 4.83
CA GLU A 118 -23.80 -17.99 5.46
C GLU A 118 -25.32 -17.76 5.38
N LEU A 119 -25.78 -16.50 5.42
CA LEU A 119 -27.20 -16.14 5.36
C LEU A 119 -27.88 -16.38 3.99
N THR A 120 -27.18 -16.91 2.98
CA THR A 120 -27.71 -17.15 1.62
C THR A 120 -28.02 -18.63 1.30
N GLU A 121 -28.18 -19.46 2.34
CA GLU A 121 -28.30 -20.93 2.35
C GLU A 121 -29.25 -21.62 1.34
N ASP A 122 -30.12 -20.89 0.63
CA ASP A 122 -31.12 -21.51 -0.26
C ASP A 122 -30.64 -21.81 -1.70
N ASN A 123 -29.42 -21.47 -2.13
CA ASN A 123 -28.93 -21.87 -3.46
C ASN A 123 -27.41 -22.10 -3.56
N ALA A 124 -27.02 -23.32 -3.17
CA ALA A 124 -25.97 -24.14 -3.81
C ALA A 124 -24.64 -23.45 -4.20
N SER A 125 -23.76 -23.31 -3.21
CA SER A 125 -22.32 -23.52 -3.37
C SER A 125 -21.64 -23.62 -2.01
N ARG A 126 -21.04 -24.76 -1.63
CA ARG A 126 -20.24 -24.80 -0.39
C ARG A 126 -19.06 -23.85 -0.58
N LEU A 127 -19.03 -22.82 0.26
CA LEU A 127 -17.97 -21.84 0.29
C LEU A 127 -16.93 -22.31 1.29
N GLU A 128 -15.77 -22.77 0.80
CA GLU A 128 -14.65 -23.14 1.66
C GLU A 128 -13.62 -22.02 1.66
N GLU A 129 -13.36 -21.43 2.81
CA GLU A 129 -12.25 -20.49 3.00
C GLU A 129 -10.91 -21.23 2.92
N PHE A 130 -9.90 -20.54 2.42
CA PHE A 130 -8.52 -20.92 2.67
C PHE A 130 -7.63 -19.70 2.84
N SER A 131 -6.65 -19.84 3.72
CA SER A 131 -5.43 -19.06 3.72
C SER A 131 -4.30 -19.97 3.27
N LYS A 132 -3.55 -19.56 2.24
CA LYS A 132 -2.40 -20.32 1.75
C LYS A 132 -1.17 -19.43 1.65
N GLU A 133 -0.08 -19.94 2.20
CA GLU A 133 1.26 -19.42 2.04
C GLU A 133 2.04 -20.35 1.14
N TRP A 134 2.80 -19.78 0.22
CA TRP A 134 3.78 -20.53 -0.55
C TRP A 134 4.89 -19.62 -1.05
N GLN A 135 6.09 -20.18 -1.12
CA GLN A 135 7.18 -19.65 -1.90
C GLN A 135 7.05 -20.21 -3.32
N ASP A 136 7.03 -19.35 -4.34
CA ASP A 136 7.00 -19.82 -5.73
C ASP A 136 8.39 -20.19 -6.26
N ALA A 137 8.47 -20.62 -7.52
CA ALA A 137 9.70 -21.09 -8.14
C ALA A 137 10.81 -20.03 -8.29
N ASN A 138 10.50 -18.76 -8.02
CA ASN A 138 11.44 -17.64 -8.07
C ASN A 138 11.78 -17.12 -6.66
N ASP A 139 11.64 -17.96 -5.62
CA ASP A 139 11.87 -17.61 -4.20
C ASP A 139 10.95 -16.52 -3.65
N LYS A 140 9.86 -16.20 -4.35
CA LYS A 140 8.92 -15.14 -4.00
C LYS A 140 7.92 -15.62 -2.94
N TRP A 141 7.78 -14.86 -1.87
CA TRP A 141 6.78 -15.14 -0.83
C TRP A 141 5.40 -14.64 -1.23
N ASN A 142 4.38 -15.49 -1.11
CA ASN A 142 2.99 -15.18 -1.40
C ASN A 142 2.12 -15.60 -0.21
N ALA A 143 1.21 -14.72 0.23
CA ALA A 143 0.08 -15.09 1.06
C ALA A 143 -1.22 -14.75 0.34
N MET A 144 -2.15 -15.70 0.32
CA MET A 144 -3.46 -15.53 -0.30
C MET A 144 -4.55 -15.88 0.69
N TRP A 145 -5.58 -15.06 0.70
CA TRP A 145 -6.86 -15.36 1.31
C TRP A 145 -7.90 -15.47 0.19
N GLY A 146 -8.74 -16.50 0.25
CA GLY A 146 -9.77 -16.65 -0.75
C GLY A 146 -10.89 -17.57 -0.31
N VAL A 147 -11.96 -17.51 -1.10
CA VAL A 147 -13.12 -18.37 -0.98
C VAL A 147 -13.16 -19.30 -2.19
N LYS A 148 -13.31 -20.59 -1.95
CA LYS A 148 -13.66 -21.55 -2.98
C LYS A 148 -15.18 -21.55 -3.11
N ILE A 149 -15.67 -21.16 -4.27
CA ILE A 149 -17.08 -21.18 -4.63
C ILE A 149 -17.37 -22.48 -5.38
N GLU A 150 -18.13 -23.39 -4.78
CA GLU A 150 -18.55 -24.64 -5.42
C GLU A 150 -19.83 -24.44 -6.24
N GLN A 151 -19.76 -24.22 -7.56
CA GLN A 151 -21.01 -24.16 -8.32
C GLN A 151 -20.93 -24.81 -9.70
N THR A 152 -20.74 -26.13 -9.74
CA THR A 152 -21.13 -26.92 -10.91
C THR A 152 -21.61 -28.30 -10.51
N LYS A 153 -22.55 -28.85 -11.30
CA LYS A 153 -23.03 -30.25 -11.21
C LYS A 153 -21.90 -31.30 -11.31
N ASP A 154 -20.71 -30.88 -11.72
CA ASP A 154 -19.54 -31.72 -12.00
C ASP A 154 -18.50 -31.70 -10.85
N GLY A 155 -18.78 -31.03 -9.73
CA GLY A 155 -17.89 -30.99 -8.56
C GLY A 155 -16.61 -30.15 -8.76
N LYS A 156 -16.58 -29.24 -9.75
CA LYS A 156 -15.45 -28.32 -9.95
C LYS A 156 -15.58 -27.11 -9.02
N HIS A 157 -14.52 -26.85 -8.26
CA HIS A 157 -14.38 -25.66 -7.42
C HIS A 157 -13.85 -24.48 -8.26
N TYR A 158 -14.50 -23.33 -8.14
CA TYR A 158 -13.98 -22.05 -8.63
C TYR A 158 -13.40 -21.29 -7.44
N VAL A 159 -12.29 -20.60 -7.62
CA VAL A 159 -11.63 -19.86 -6.54
C VAL A 159 -11.68 -18.37 -6.86
N ALA A 160 -12.13 -17.59 -5.89
CA ALA A 160 -11.98 -16.14 -5.88
C ALA A 160 -11.15 -15.77 -4.65
N GLY A 161 -10.00 -15.13 -4.85
CA GLY A 161 -9.10 -14.77 -3.74
C GLY A 161 -8.30 -13.52 -4.01
N ILE A 162 -7.88 -12.88 -2.92
CA ILE A 162 -6.94 -11.76 -2.91
C ILE A 162 -5.68 -12.19 -2.18
N GLY A 163 -4.53 -11.72 -2.62
CA GLY A 163 -3.27 -12.04 -1.97
C GLY A 163 -2.31 -10.88 -1.98
N LEU A 164 -1.30 -10.99 -1.14
CA LEU A 164 -0.17 -10.10 -1.08
C LEU A 164 1.09 -10.92 -1.36
N SER A 165 2.06 -10.29 -2.00
CA SER A 165 3.33 -10.96 -2.29
C SER A 165 4.47 -9.96 -2.33
N MET A 166 5.68 -10.47 -2.18
CA MET A 166 6.91 -9.69 -2.29
C MET A 166 7.90 -10.41 -3.19
N GLU A 167 8.51 -9.65 -4.09
CA GLU A 167 9.59 -10.09 -4.98
C GLU A 167 10.88 -9.31 -4.67
N ASP A 168 11.99 -10.03 -4.56
CA ASP A 168 13.33 -9.43 -4.46
C ASP A 168 13.83 -9.08 -5.87
N THR A 169 14.23 -7.81 -6.07
CA THR A 169 14.83 -7.35 -7.33
C THR A 169 16.18 -6.70 -7.08
N GLU A 170 16.97 -6.51 -8.14
CA GLU A 170 18.26 -5.80 -8.07
C GLU A 170 18.11 -4.35 -7.53
N GLU A 171 16.93 -3.74 -7.71
CA GLU A 171 16.61 -2.39 -7.22
C GLU A 171 15.87 -2.37 -5.86
N GLY A 172 15.85 -3.50 -5.15
CA GLY A 172 15.20 -3.68 -3.86
C GLY A 172 13.93 -4.53 -3.91
N LYS A 173 13.21 -4.58 -2.78
CA LYS A 173 11.98 -5.37 -2.62
C LYS A 173 10.79 -4.69 -3.28
N LEU A 174 10.00 -5.44 -4.05
CA LEU A 174 8.74 -5.00 -4.65
C LEU A 174 7.56 -5.72 -4.00
N SER A 175 6.58 -4.99 -3.45
CA SER A 175 5.30 -5.59 -3.04
C SER A 175 4.37 -5.75 -4.23
N GLN A 176 3.48 -6.74 -4.15
CA GLN A 176 2.49 -7.05 -5.17
C GLN A 176 1.14 -7.34 -4.54
N PHE A 177 0.08 -6.92 -5.24
CA PHE A 177 -1.29 -7.34 -4.99
C PHE A 177 -1.66 -8.44 -5.98
N LEU A 178 -2.14 -9.57 -5.47
CA LEU A 178 -2.52 -10.74 -6.23
C LEU A 178 -4.04 -10.88 -6.24
N VAL A 179 -4.58 -11.33 -7.38
CA VAL A 179 -5.99 -11.69 -7.50
C VAL A 179 -6.08 -13.05 -8.17
N ALA A 180 -6.66 -14.02 -7.47
CA ALA A 180 -7.07 -15.29 -8.04
C ALA A 180 -8.51 -15.16 -8.51
N ALA A 181 -8.72 -14.64 -9.73
CA ALA A 181 -10.03 -14.57 -10.37
C ALA A 181 -9.89 -14.43 -11.89
N ASN A 182 -10.88 -14.90 -12.65
CA ASN A 182 -10.93 -14.67 -14.10
C ASN A 182 -11.44 -13.26 -14.46
N ARG A 183 -12.16 -12.60 -13.55
CA ARG A 183 -12.77 -11.29 -13.77
C ARG A 183 -12.74 -10.47 -12.49
N ILE A 184 -12.41 -9.19 -12.62
CA ILE A 184 -12.56 -8.17 -11.58
C ILE A 184 -13.58 -7.17 -12.10
N ALA A 185 -14.66 -6.92 -11.35
CA ALA A 185 -15.76 -6.05 -11.74
C ALA A 185 -16.21 -5.18 -10.57
N PHE A 186 -16.79 -4.02 -10.89
CA PHE A 186 -17.59 -3.27 -9.93
C PHE A 186 -18.99 -3.81 -9.90
N ILE A 187 -19.55 -3.95 -8.69
CA ILE A 187 -20.97 -4.23 -8.48
C ILE A 187 -21.62 -2.89 -8.12
N ASP A 188 -22.62 -2.49 -8.90
CA ASP A 188 -23.49 -1.37 -8.51
C ASP A 188 -24.35 -1.82 -7.32
N PRO A 189 -24.18 -1.23 -6.12
CA PRO A 189 -24.90 -1.68 -4.93
C PRO A 189 -26.42 -1.42 -5.02
N ALA A 190 -26.87 -0.52 -5.91
CA ALA A 190 -28.29 -0.18 -6.03
C ALA A 190 -29.08 -1.24 -6.80
N ASN A 191 -28.45 -1.99 -7.71
CA ASN A 191 -29.14 -2.93 -8.60
C ASN A 191 -28.40 -4.26 -8.82
N GLY A 192 -27.18 -4.41 -8.29
CA GLY A 192 -26.36 -5.61 -8.42
C GLY A 192 -25.68 -5.79 -9.77
N ASN A 193 -25.79 -4.82 -10.70
CA ASN A 193 -25.18 -4.93 -12.02
C ASN A 193 -23.65 -4.91 -11.93
N GLU A 194 -23.02 -5.83 -12.65
CA GLU A 194 -21.57 -5.90 -12.75
C GLU A 194 -21.03 -5.14 -13.96
N THR A 195 -20.05 -4.26 -13.73
CA THR A 195 -19.24 -3.64 -14.79
C THR A 195 -17.81 -4.16 -14.71
N PRO A 196 -17.37 -5.00 -15.66
CA PRO A 196 -16.02 -5.57 -15.65
C PRO A 196 -14.95 -4.48 -15.81
N MET A 197 -13.94 -4.51 -14.94
CA MET A 197 -12.70 -3.74 -15.10
C MET A 197 -11.67 -4.53 -15.89
N PHE A 198 -11.38 -5.74 -15.40
CA PHE A 198 -10.37 -6.64 -15.96
C PHE A 198 -10.98 -7.99 -16.23
N VAL A 199 -10.68 -8.55 -17.39
CA VAL A 199 -11.05 -9.92 -17.77
C VAL A 199 -9.79 -10.64 -18.24
N ALA A 200 -9.41 -11.70 -17.52
CA ALA A 200 -8.34 -12.59 -17.93
C ALA A 200 -8.93 -13.71 -18.80
N GLN A 201 -8.48 -13.79 -20.06
CA GLN A 201 -8.90 -14.85 -20.98
C GLN A 201 -7.69 -15.38 -21.75
N GLY A 202 -7.41 -16.67 -21.59
CA GLY A 202 -6.16 -17.25 -22.06
C GLY A 202 -4.95 -16.62 -21.35
N ASN A 203 -3.92 -16.27 -22.11
CA ASN A 203 -2.72 -15.61 -21.59
C ASN A 203 -2.75 -14.08 -21.76
N GLN A 204 -3.95 -13.50 -21.84
CA GLN A 204 -4.17 -12.07 -22.06
C GLN A 204 -5.12 -11.49 -21.03
N ILE A 205 -4.90 -10.22 -20.67
CA ILE A 205 -5.76 -9.43 -19.81
C ILE A 205 -6.40 -8.33 -20.67
N PHE A 206 -7.73 -8.28 -20.65
CA PHE A 206 -8.52 -7.24 -21.30
C PHE A 206 -8.95 -6.23 -20.25
N MET A 207 -8.67 -4.94 -20.49
CA MET A 207 -9.10 -3.84 -19.63
C MET A 207 -10.23 -3.07 -20.31
N ASN A 208 -11.26 -2.74 -19.55
CA ASN A 208 -12.40 -1.97 -20.05
C ASN A 208 -11.96 -0.53 -20.41
N ASP A 209 -12.38 -0.06 -21.58
CA ASP A 209 -11.96 1.21 -22.19
C ASP A 209 -12.40 2.43 -21.38
N VAL A 210 -13.47 2.32 -20.60
CA VAL A 210 -13.94 3.36 -19.68
C VAL A 210 -12.85 3.77 -18.68
N PHE A 211 -11.92 2.86 -18.33
CA PHE A 211 -10.80 3.14 -17.43
C PHE A 211 -9.55 3.68 -18.13
N LEU A 212 -9.50 3.61 -19.45
CA LEU A 212 -8.34 4.06 -20.26
C LEU A 212 -8.46 5.51 -20.74
N LYS A 213 -9.61 6.17 -20.54
CA LYS A 213 -9.92 7.43 -21.22
C LYS A 213 -9.05 8.64 -20.84
N ARG A 214 -8.24 8.59 -19.78
CA ARG A 214 -7.14 9.56 -19.54
C ARG A 214 -5.95 8.93 -18.83
N LEU A 215 -4.91 8.61 -19.59
CA LEU A 215 -3.57 8.39 -19.06
C LEU A 215 -2.80 9.72 -19.14
N THR A 216 -2.60 10.42 -18.01
CA THR A 216 -1.63 11.51 -17.97
C THR A 216 -0.26 10.89 -17.75
N ALA A 217 0.43 10.53 -18.82
CA ALA A 217 1.84 10.13 -18.75
C ALA A 217 2.71 11.40 -18.69
N PRO A 218 3.48 11.64 -17.62
CA PRO A 218 4.55 12.63 -17.64
C PRO A 218 5.61 12.14 -18.64
N THR A 219 5.61 12.74 -19.83
CA THR A 219 6.66 12.66 -20.87
C THR A 219 7.03 11.25 -21.34
N ILE A 220 6.44 10.80 -22.45
CA ILE A 220 7.08 9.81 -23.33
C ILE A 220 8.12 10.56 -24.17
N THR A 221 9.41 10.36 -23.89
CA THR A 221 10.48 10.69 -24.83
C THR A 221 10.47 9.63 -25.94
N SER A 222 9.78 9.89 -27.07
CA SER A 222 9.95 9.02 -28.25
C SER A 222 11.22 9.41 -28.98
N GLY A 223 12.29 8.65 -28.72
CA GLY A 223 13.55 8.71 -29.46
C GLY A 223 13.42 8.02 -30.83
N GLY A 224 12.71 8.65 -31.76
CA GLY A 224 12.65 8.23 -33.16
C GLY A 224 12.97 9.41 -34.07
N ASN A 225 14.02 9.29 -34.87
CA ASN A 225 14.49 10.29 -35.83
C ASN A 225 13.48 10.40 -37.00
N PRO A 226 13.20 11.60 -37.54
CA PRO A 226 12.08 11.87 -38.45
C PRO A 226 12.20 11.22 -39.82
#